data_AF-A0A6M0RK35-F1
#
_entry.id   AF-A0A6M0RK35-F1
#
_cell.length_a   1.000
_cell.length_b   1.000
_cell.length_c   1.000
_cell.angle_alpha   90.00
_cell.angle_beta   90.00
_cell.angle_gamma   90.00
#
_symmetry.space_group_name_H-M   'P 1'
#
loop_
_entity.id
_entity.type
_entity.pdbx_description
1 polymer ?
#
loop_
_entity_poly.entity_id
_entity_poly.type
_entity_poly.pdbx_seq_one_letter_code
_entity_poly.pdbx_strand_id
1 'polypeptide(L)'
;MSKTMLISESKQILTASLKLYVAPTGSDETGQGTDTNPFATIDYAVVWANRNYDFSQNFDLIIVVEPGTYDAVQIYGHDARQVEIIGSPTNPGVVKIMPIREDADFGLAISYASSVIVKGLDLASVNVTGFSDLEIENCHLSPSSSSSPSLVFCSNHSSISIETALVKAGRIGNEQKSSCYECELHSHIEVAEVDYETTVDCGIFCDARFFASISLEADMDTKNNVKAARLGRAIAQSVICDSDFFPERSEQQNLVKLGGQVGQFQDI
;
A
#
# COMPACT_ATOMS: atom_id res chain seq x y z
N MET A 1 -18.30 -3.11 51.80
CA MET A 1 -18.05 -3.58 50.42
C MET A 1 -18.21 -2.38 49.50
N SER A 2 -17.10 -1.78 49.07
CA SER A 2 -17.12 -0.63 48.15
C SER A 2 -17.44 -1.14 46.75
N LYS A 3 -18.55 -0.67 46.18
CA LYS A 3 -18.99 -1.03 44.83
C LYS A 3 -18.19 -0.15 43.87
N THR A 4 -17.09 -0.69 43.33
CA THR A 4 -16.33 -0.04 42.25
C THR A 4 -17.28 0.13 41.07
N MET A 5 -17.76 1.36 40.89
CA MET A 5 -18.54 1.76 39.74
C MET A 5 -17.55 1.85 38.58
N LEU A 6 -17.51 0.82 37.75
CA LEU A 6 -16.84 0.88 36.45
C LEU A 6 -17.62 1.89 35.60
N ILE A 7 -17.20 3.15 35.64
CA ILE A 7 -17.63 4.12 34.64
C ILE A 7 -16.91 3.71 33.37
N SER A 8 -17.57 2.88 32.57
CA SER A 8 -17.25 2.76 31.15
C SER A 8 -17.42 4.16 30.58
N GLU A 9 -16.33 4.88 30.32
CA GLU A 9 -16.41 6.11 29.53
C GLU A 9 -17.04 5.74 28.20
N SER A 10 -18.26 6.22 27.97
CA SER A 10 -18.96 5.98 26.71
C SER A 10 -18.25 6.76 25.62
N LYS A 11 -17.85 6.08 24.55
CA LYS A 11 -17.31 6.74 23.35
C LYS A 11 -18.30 7.79 22.85
N GLN A 12 -17.79 8.91 22.35
CA GLN A 12 -18.62 9.93 21.72
C GLN A 12 -19.11 9.41 20.36
N ILE A 13 -20.42 9.39 20.15
CA ILE A 13 -21.01 9.00 18.87
C ILE A 13 -20.76 10.13 17.86
N LEU A 14 -20.17 9.77 16.72
CA LEU A 14 -19.94 10.71 15.62
C LEU A 14 -21.22 10.94 14.81
N THR A 15 -21.32 12.14 14.23
CA THR A 15 -22.38 12.51 13.28
C THR A 15 -21.81 12.92 11.92
N ALA A 16 -20.48 12.89 11.79
CA ALA A 16 -19.71 13.17 10.59
C ALA A 16 -18.32 12.49 10.70
N SER A 17 -17.60 12.38 9.58
CA SER A 17 -16.21 11.90 9.55
C SER A 17 -15.30 12.73 10.47
N LEU A 18 -14.36 12.05 11.13
CA LEU A 18 -13.41 12.66 12.05
C LEU A 18 -12.12 12.99 11.29
N LYS A 19 -11.62 14.21 11.45
CA LYS A 19 -10.36 14.65 10.86
C LYS A 19 -9.33 14.93 11.95
N LEU A 20 -8.19 14.26 11.88
CA LEU A 20 -7.06 14.42 12.80
C LEU A 20 -5.80 14.84 12.05
N TYR A 21 -4.90 15.52 12.74
CA TYR A 21 -3.63 16.02 12.20
C TYR A 21 -2.44 15.40 12.93
N VAL A 22 -1.42 15.02 12.15
CA VAL A 22 -0.19 14.38 12.61
C VAL A 22 1.00 15.12 12.03
N ALA A 23 1.98 15.45 12.87
CA ALA A 23 3.18 16.19 12.47
C ALA A 23 4.40 15.70 13.27
N PRO A 24 5.63 15.78 12.71
CA PRO A 24 6.84 15.38 13.45
C PRO A 24 7.11 16.27 14.67
N THR A 25 6.52 17.47 14.70
CA THR A 25 6.59 18.42 15.81
C THR A 25 5.44 18.28 16.81
N GLY A 26 4.50 17.37 16.55
CA GLY A 26 3.36 17.08 17.41
C GLY A 26 3.74 16.31 18.67
N SER A 27 2.73 15.90 19.43
CA SER A 27 2.92 15.14 20.67
C SER A 27 1.78 14.14 20.87
N ASP A 28 2.09 12.88 21.17
CA ASP A 28 1.05 11.91 21.53
C ASP A 28 0.59 12.07 22.99
N GLU A 29 1.42 12.70 23.83
CA GLU A 29 1.10 12.96 25.23
C GLU A 29 0.19 14.18 25.41
N THR A 30 0.42 15.23 24.61
CA THR A 30 -0.24 16.54 24.79
C THR A 30 -0.98 17.04 23.55
N GLY A 31 -0.72 16.45 22.38
CA GLY A 31 -1.44 16.73 21.15
C GLY A 31 -2.92 16.42 21.28
N GLN A 32 -3.73 17.11 20.49
CA GLN A 32 -5.18 16.93 20.47
C GLN A 32 -5.67 16.52 19.07
N GLY A 33 -4.75 16.19 18.16
CA GLY A 33 -5.05 15.85 16.78
C GLY A 33 -5.65 17.01 15.99
N THR A 34 -5.43 18.26 16.40
CA THR A 34 -5.86 19.45 15.65
C THR A 34 -4.71 20.01 14.84
N ASP A 35 -5.00 20.82 13.82
CA ASP A 35 -4.00 21.46 12.96
C ASP A 35 -2.96 22.28 13.75
N THR A 36 -3.38 22.92 14.85
CA THR A 36 -2.49 23.73 15.69
C THR A 36 -1.86 22.97 16.86
N ASN A 37 -2.33 21.74 17.13
CA ASN A 37 -1.79 20.87 18.17
C ASN A 37 -1.90 19.40 17.73
N PRO A 38 -1.09 18.99 16.74
CA PRO A 38 -1.19 17.68 16.11
C PRO A 38 -0.63 16.57 17.02
N PHE A 39 -1.00 15.33 16.71
CA PHE A 39 -0.32 14.15 17.27
C PHE A 39 1.06 13.97 16.64
N ALA A 40 1.94 13.22 17.31
CA ALA A 40 3.27 12.93 16.78
C ALA A 40 3.24 11.76 15.80
N THR A 41 2.42 10.74 16.07
CA THR A 41 2.39 9.52 15.26
C THR A 41 1.00 9.17 14.70
N ILE A 42 1.01 8.44 13.58
CA ILE A 42 -0.20 8.06 12.84
C ILE A 42 -0.96 6.95 13.57
N ASP A 43 -0.24 5.95 14.08
CA ASP A 43 -0.82 4.84 14.85
C ASP A 43 -1.51 5.35 16.13
N TYR A 44 -0.91 6.33 16.81
CA TYR A 44 -1.52 6.97 17.97
C TYR A 44 -2.83 7.66 17.61
N ALA A 45 -2.89 8.40 16.50
CA ALA A 45 -4.12 9.05 16.04
C ALA A 45 -5.27 8.05 15.84
N VAL A 46 -4.99 6.88 15.26
CA VAL A 46 -5.97 5.81 15.03
C VAL A 46 -6.43 5.20 16.36
N VAL A 47 -5.49 4.84 17.24
CA VAL A 47 -5.79 4.26 18.55
C VAL A 47 -6.59 5.24 19.40
N TRP A 48 -6.20 6.52 19.39
CA TRP A 48 -6.90 7.57 20.10
C TRP A 48 -8.33 7.76 19.56
N ALA A 49 -8.51 7.80 18.24
CA ALA A 49 -9.84 7.90 17.63
C ALA A 49 -10.74 6.72 18.04
N ASN A 50 -10.23 5.48 17.93
CA ASN A 50 -10.96 4.28 18.32
C ASN A 50 -11.32 4.26 19.81
N ARG A 51 -10.52 4.86 20.70
CA ARG A 51 -10.82 4.92 22.14
C ARG A 51 -11.88 5.96 22.48
N ASN A 52 -11.90 7.08 21.76
CA ASN A 52 -12.72 8.23 22.12
C ASN A 52 -14.03 8.32 21.34
N TYR A 53 -14.10 7.75 20.13
CA TYR A 53 -15.23 7.90 19.23
C TYR A 53 -15.85 6.58 18.79
N ASP A 54 -17.17 6.58 18.70
CA ASP A 54 -17.96 5.55 18.04
C ASP A 54 -18.31 6.06 16.64
N PHE A 55 -17.68 5.45 15.63
CA PHE A 55 -17.93 5.75 14.22
C PHE A 55 -19.19 5.11 13.69
N SER A 56 -19.77 4.17 14.45
CA SER A 56 -20.91 3.32 14.07
C SER A 56 -20.74 2.70 12.67
N GLN A 57 -19.49 2.50 12.23
CA GLN A 57 -19.08 2.05 10.90
C GLN A 57 -19.66 2.88 9.73
N ASN A 58 -20.14 4.09 9.99
CA ASN A 58 -20.77 4.96 8.99
C ASN A 58 -19.90 6.15 8.58
N PHE A 59 -18.86 6.43 9.36
CA PHE A 59 -18.01 7.60 9.20
C PHE A 59 -16.56 7.20 9.01
N ASP A 60 -15.84 8.04 8.28
CA ASP A 60 -14.42 7.84 7.98
C ASP A 60 -13.55 8.49 9.05
N LEU A 61 -12.37 7.91 9.26
CA LEU A 61 -11.28 8.57 9.96
C LEU A 61 -10.29 9.12 8.93
N ILE A 62 -10.11 10.44 8.93
CA ILE A 62 -9.20 11.14 8.02
C ILE A 62 -7.99 11.62 8.84
N ILE A 63 -6.80 11.19 8.47
CA ILE A 63 -5.54 11.56 9.10
C ILE A 63 -4.73 12.38 8.10
N VAL A 64 -4.53 13.65 8.40
CA VAL A 64 -3.67 14.54 7.61
C VAL A 64 -2.27 14.53 8.20
N VAL A 65 -1.28 14.26 7.36
CA VAL A 65 0.11 14.06 7.76
C VAL A 65 0.96 15.18 7.17
N GLU A 66 1.62 15.95 8.03
CA GLU A 66 2.54 17.00 7.60
C GLU A 66 3.84 16.44 6.99
N PRO A 67 4.56 17.25 6.18
CA PRO A 67 5.90 16.90 5.71
C PRO A 67 6.83 16.46 6.84
N GLY A 68 7.47 15.31 6.68
CA GLY A 68 8.20 14.67 7.75
C GLY A 68 8.70 13.27 7.43
N THR A 69 9.39 12.69 8.41
CA THR A 69 9.76 11.29 8.44
C THR A 69 9.13 10.66 9.66
N TYR A 70 8.45 9.55 9.46
CA TYR A 70 7.70 8.83 10.47
C TYR A 70 8.17 7.38 10.51
N ASP A 71 8.07 6.78 11.70
CA ASP A 71 8.29 5.36 11.89
C ASP A 71 7.16 4.54 11.23
N ALA A 72 7.35 3.21 11.19
CA ALA A 72 6.42 2.34 10.51
C ALA A 72 5.02 2.43 11.13
N VAL A 73 4.02 2.41 10.27
CA VAL A 73 2.61 2.54 10.66
C VAL A 73 1.97 1.17 10.73
N GLN A 74 1.27 0.91 11.83
CA GLN A 74 0.50 -0.30 12.03
C GLN A 74 -0.97 0.04 12.27
N ILE A 75 -1.84 -0.45 11.38
CA ILE A 75 -3.29 -0.25 11.47
C ILE A 75 -3.94 -1.60 11.76
N TYR A 76 -4.47 -1.75 12.97
CA TYR A 76 -5.00 -3.01 13.48
C TYR A 76 -6.43 -2.84 13.99
N GLY A 77 -7.41 -3.09 13.14
CA GLY A 77 -8.82 -3.02 13.48
C GLY A 77 -9.27 -1.60 13.86
N HIS A 78 -10.32 -1.12 13.22
CA HIS A 78 -10.89 0.18 13.56
C HIS A 78 -12.40 0.15 13.47
N ASP A 79 -13.05 1.04 14.23
CA ASP A 79 -14.51 1.15 14.21
C ASP A 79 -15.00 2.04 13.06
N ALA A 80 -14.09 2.80 12.44
CA ALA A 80 -14.37 3.63 11.26
C ALA A 80 -14.78 2.78 10.06
N ARG A 81 -15.54 3.38 9.13
CA ARG A 81 -15.87 2.74 7.84
C ARG A 81 -14.59 2.47 7.05
N GLN A 82 -13.71 3.47 6.99
CA GLN A 82 -12.36 3.38 6.42
C GLN A 82 -11.42 4.36 7.15
N VAL A 83 -10.12 4.15 7.03
CA VAL A 83 -9.08 5.10 7.46
C VAL A 83 -8.40 5.69 6.23
N GLU A 84 -8.44 7.00 6.08
CA GLU A 84 -7.76 7.73 5.02
C GLU A 84 -6.53 8.45 5.58
N ILE A 85 -5.34 8.13 5.07
CA ILE A 85 -4.07 8.75 5.47
C ILE A 85 -3.58 9.62 4.30
N ILE A 86 -3.57 10.94 4.52
CA ILE A 86 -3.31 11.93 3.48
C ILE A 86 -2.02 12.69 3.82
N GLY A 87 -0.99 12.48 3.02
CA GLY A 87 0.25 13.27 3.04
C GLY A 87 0.23 14.41 2.02
N SER A 88 1.17 14.38 1.06
CA SER A 88 1.31 15.38 0.00
C SER A 88 1.13 14.74 -1.38
N PRO A 89 -0.11 14.68 -1.93
CA PRO A 89 -0.38 14.05 -3.23
C PRO A 89 0.40 14.65 -4.40
N THR A 90 0.79 15.93 -4.32
CA THR A 90 1.58 16.61 -5.35
C THR A 90 3.08 16.42 -5.18
N ASN A 91 3.55 15.95 -4.02
CA ASN A 91 4.96 15.67 -3.76
C ASN A 91 5.10 14.58 -2.68
N PRO A 92 4.82 13.30 -3.01
CA PRO A 92 4.75 12.23 -2.00
C PRO A 92 6.04 12.05 -1.20
N GLY A 93 7.19 12.36 -1.82
CA GLY A 93 8.52 12.28 -1.21
C GLY A 93 8.78 13.15 0.02
N VAL A 94 7.90 14.11 0.34
CA VAL A 94 8.04 14.93 1.56
C VAL A 94 7.42 14.30 2.80
N VAL A 95 6.60 13.25 2.67
CA VAL A 95 6.01 12.50 3.79
C VAL A 95 6.49 11.06 3.73
N LYS A 96 7.52 10.74 4.51
CA LYS A 96 8.21 9.44 4.45
C LYS A 96 7.78 8.53 5.59
N ILE A 97 7.29 7.34 5.26
CA ILE A 97 7.02 6.27 6.22
C ILE A 97 8.13 5.24 6.12
N MET A 98 8.99 5.21 7.14
CA MET A 98 10.18 4.37 7.18
C MET A 98 9.92 3.10 7.99
N PRO A 99 10.61 1.98 7.70
CA PRO A 99 10.56 0.82 8.56
C PRO A 99 11.14 1.16 9.95
N ILE A 100 10.64 0.53 11.01
CA ILE A 100 11.07 0.81 12.41
C ILE A 100 12.59 0.58 12.58
N ARG A 101 13.16 -0.33 11.78
CA ARG A 101 14.57 -0.71 11.78
C ARG A 101 15.00 -1.12 10.36
N GLU A 102 16.31 -1.10 10.09
CA GLU A 102 16.88 -1.51 8.79
C GLU A 102 16.54 -2.95 8.40
N ASP A 103 16.23 -3.81 9.37
CA ASP A 103 15.84 -5.21 9.19
C ASP A 103 14.33 -5.44 9.25
N ALA A 104 13.52 -4.41 9.49
CA ALA A 104 12.08 -4.55 9.52
C ALA A 104 11.52 -4.62 8.09
N ASP A 105 10.63 -5.58 7.85
CA ASP A 105 10.17 -5.92 6.51
C ASP A 105 9.28 -4.84 5.88
N PHE A 106 8.58 -4.01 6.68
CA PHE A 106 7.50 -3.15 6.20
C PHE A 106 7.46 -1.77 6.86
N GLY A 107 7.14 -0.73 6.08
CA GLY A 107 6.82 0.62 6.55
C GLY A 107 5.33 0.79 6.86
N LEU A 108 4.45 0.05 6.19
CA LEU A 108 3.01 0.07 6.46
C LEU A 108 2.48 -1.35 6.62
N ALA A 109 1.83 -1.62 7.75
CA ALA A 109 1.16 -2.89 8.03
C ALA A 109 -0.32 -2.67 8.35
N ILE A 110 -1.20 -3.39 7.66
CA ILE A 110 -2.66 -3.32 7.82
C ILE A 110 -3.18 -4.72 8.10
N SER A 111 -3.99 -4.87 9.15
CA SER A 111 -4.64 -6.15 9.44
C SER A 111 -5.96 -6.04 10.19
N TYR A 112 -6.60 -7.19 10.41
CA TYR A 112 -7.85 -7.36 11.17
C TYR A 112 -9.08 -6.66 10.56
N ALA A 113 -9.40 -6.99 9.31
CA ALA A 113 -10.56 -6.49 8.58
C ALA A 113 -10.61 -4.95 8.51
N SER A 114 -9.45 -4.35 8.24
CA SER A 114 -9.32 -2.90 8.10
C SER A 114 -9.49 -2.48 6.64
N SER A 115 -10.07 -1.30 6.40
CA SER A 115 -10.14 -0.69 5.08
C SER A 115 -9.39 0.64 5.12
N VAL A 116 -8.29 0.73 4.37
CA VAL A 116 -7.37 1.86 4.45
C VAL A 116 -7.11 2.44 3.06
N ILE A 117 -7.09 3.76 2.98
CA ILE A 117 -6.69 4.51 1.78
C ILE A 117 -5.48 5.36 2.14
N VAL A 118 -4.43 5.30 1.34
CA VAL A 118 -3.22 6.11 1.51
C VAL A 118 -2.98 7.00 0.30
N LYS A 119 -2.73 8.29 0.56
CA LYS A 119 -2.58 9.31 -0.49
C LYS A 119 -1.34 10.15 -0.28
N GLY A 120 -0.50 10.29 -1.29
CA GLY A 120 0.60 11.27 -1.24
C GLY A 120 1.71 10.94 -0.24
N LEU A 121 2.07 9.67 -0.10
CA LEU A 121 3.09 9.21 0.85
C LEU A 121 4.27 8.55 0.11
N ASP A 122 5.47 8.63 0.68
CA ASP A 122 6.62 7.80 0.32
C ASP A 122 6.70 6.64 1.32
N LEU A 123 6.23 5.47 0.89
CA LEU A 123 6.07 4.28 1.73
C LEU A 123 7.23 3.31 1.47
N ALA A 124 7.92 2.95 2.55
CA ALA A 124 8.63 1.68 2.57
C ALA A 124 7.64 0.52 2.62
N SER A 125 7.91 -0.53 1.86
CA SER A 125 7.21 -1.84 1.78
C SER A 125 5.91 -2.01 2.58
N VAL A 126 4.86 -2.46 1.92
CA VAL A 126 3.51 -2.58 2.49
C VAL A 126 3.16 -4.04 2.80
N ASN A 127 2.45 -4.27 3.90
CA ASN A 127 1.93 -5.57 4.30
C ASN A 127 0.44 -5.48 4.62
N VAL A 128 -0.41 -6.21 3.88
CA VAL A 128 -1.87 -6.20 4.07
C VAL A 128 -2.35 -7.62 4.35
N THR A 129 -2.96 -7.82 5.52
CA THR A 129 -3.38 -9.16 5.96
C THR A 129 -4.74 -9.21 6.62
N GLY A 130 -5.25 -10.41 6.84
CA GLY A 130 -6.40 -10.63 7.71
C GLY A 130 -7.68 -9.94 7.24
N PHE A 131 -8.07 -10.20 5.99
CA PHE A 131 -9.31 -9.68 5.36
C PHE A 131 -9.33 -8.16 5.23
N SER A 132 -8.17 -7.53 5.01
CA SER A 132 -8.07 -6.08 4.94
C SER A 132 -7.92 -5.60 3.51
N ASP A 133 -8.34 -4.36 3.27
CA ASP A 133 -8.28 -3.70 1.98
C ASP A 133 -7.38 -2.47 2.08
N LEU A 134 -6.52 -2.29 1.08
CA LEU A 134 -5.68 -1.11 0.92
C LEU A 134 -5.86 -0.50 -0.46
N GLU A 135 -6.09 0.80 -0.50
CA GLU A 135 -6.02 1.61 -1.71
C GLU A 135 -4.84 2.59 -1.65
N ILE A 136 -4.03 2.63 -2.71
CA ILE A 136 -2.85 3.49 -2.81
C ILE A 136 -3.04 4.48 -3.96
N GLU A 137 -3.01 5.77 -3.63
CA GLU A 137 -3.15 6.86 -4.59
C GLU A 137 -1.98 7.85 -4.49
N ASN A 138 -1.41 8.23 -5.64
CA ASN A 138 -0.33 9.19 -5.77
C ASN A 138 0.79 8.98 -4.73
N CYS A 139 1.26 7.75 -4.53
CA CYS A 139 2.31 7.44 -3.56
C CYS A 139 3.63 7.08 -4.24
N HIS A 140 4.74 7.19 -3.51
CA HIS A 140 5.99 6.53 -3.88
C HIS A 140 6.11 5.23 -3.08
N LEU A 141 6.48 4.13 -3.74
CA LEU A 141 6.73 2.84 -3.09
C LEU A 141 8.19 2.46 -3.27
N SER A 142 8.87 2.20 -2.15
CA SER A 142 10.26 1.76 -2.11
C SER A 142 10.41 0.50 -1.27
N PRO A 143 11.32 -0.44 -1.61
CA PRO A 143 11.60 -1.58 -0.75
C PRO A 143 12.21 -1.11 0.57
N SER A 144 11.83 -1.77 1.67
CA SER A 144 12.30 -1.47 3.03
C SER A 144 13.79 -1.72 3.22
N SER A 145 14.35 -2.70 2.51
CA SER A 145 15.79 -2.99 2.51
C SER A 145 16.27 -3.50 1.16
N SER A 146 17.57 -3.35 0.88
CA SER A 146 18.20 -3.95 -0.30
C SER A 146 18.27 -5.48 -0.22
N SER A 147 18.17 -6.05 0.99
CA SER A 147 18.21 -7.50 1.25
C SER A 147 16.86 -8.18 1.12
N SER A 148 15.75 -7.45 1.31
CA SER A 148 14.38 -7.94 1.15
C SER A 148 13.65 -6.98 0.21
N PRO A 149 13.69 -7.23 -1.12
CA PRO A 149 13.16 -6.29 -2.10
C PRO A 149 11.62 -6.25 -2.13
N SER A 150 10.93 -6.97 -1.24
CA SER A 150 9.47 -7.07 -1.25
C SER A 150 8.82 -5.72 -0.96
N LEU A 151 8.18 -5.14 -1.98
CA LEU A 151 7.43 -3.89 -1.95
C LEU A 151 6.04 -4.06 -1.35
N VAL A 152 5.38 -5.15 -1.66
CA VAL A 152 3.99 -5.37 -1.26
C VAL A 152 3.80 -6.84 -0.91
N PHE A 153 3.32 -7.08 0.30
CA PHE A 153 2.85 -8.35 0.78
C PHE A 153 1.35 -8.27 1.00
N CYS A 154 0.62 -9.26 0.50
CA CYS A 154 -0.81 -9.38 0.71
C CYS A 154 -1.16 -10.84 1.04
N SER A 155 -1.95 -11.05 2.10
CA SER A 155 -2.40 -12.39 2.51
C SER A 155 -3.77 -12.75 1.93
N ASN A 156 -4.17 -14.01 2.11
CA ASN A 156 -5.46 -14.52 1.68
C ASN A 156 -6.62 -13.64 2.15
N HIS A 157 -7.54 -13.38 1.21
CA HIS A 157 -8.75 -12.56 1.38
C HIS A 157 -8.52 -11.09 1.70
N SER A 158 -7.28 -10.61 1.60
CA SER A 158 -6.98 -9.18 1.61
C SER A 158 -6.88 -8.68 0.17
N SER A 159 -7.15 -7.40 -0.03
CA SER A 159 -7.03 -6.75 -1.34
C SER A 159 -6.10 -5.55 -1.28
N ILE A 160 -5.42 -5.29 -2.40
CA ILE A 160 -4.65 -4.07 -2.61
C ILE A 160 -5.00 -3.54 -3.98
N SER A 161 -5.45 -2.29 -4.01
CA SER A 161 -5.68 -1.49 -5.21
C SER A 161 -4.61 -0.41 -5.27
N ILE A 162 -3.91 -0.31 -6.39
CA ILE A 162 -2.96 0.79 -6.65
C ILE A 162 -3.53 1.55 -7.84
N GLU A 163 -3.93 2.80 -7.63
CA GLU A 163 -4.46 3.65 -8.70
C GLU A 163 -3.32 4.42 -9.39
N THR A 164 -2.48 5.08 -8.60
CA THR A 164 -1.35 5.87 -9.07
C THR A 164 -0.19 5.73 -8.09
N ALA A 165 0.97 5.26 -8.56
CA ALA A 165 2.16 5.19 -7.73
C ALA A 165 3.44 5.24 -8.56
N LEU A 166 4.46 5.91 -8.01
CA LEU A 166 5.84 5.81 -8.47
C LEU A 166 6.52 4.67 -7.72
N VAL A 167 6.93 3.61 -8.42
CA VAL A 167 7.49 2.42 -7.78
C VAL A 167 8.99 2.35 -8.06
N LYS A 168 9.83 2.30 -7.02
CA LYS A 168 11.25 1.95 -7.16
C LYS A 168 11.39 0.43 -7.29
N ALA A 169 12.40 -0.02 -8.03
CA ALA A 169 12.64 -1.45 -8.25
C ALA A 169 12.58 -2.28 -6.96
N GLY A 170 11.75 -3.31 -6.98
CA GLY A 170 11.53 -4.26 -5.90
C GLY A 170 10.65 -5.42 -6.39
N ARG A 171 10.32 -6.36 -5.51
CA ARG A 171 9.45 -7.52 -5.78
C ARG A 171 8.05 -7.28 -5.23
N ILE A 172 7.02 -7.80 -5.88
CA ILE A 172 5.64 -7.78 -5.36
C ILE A 172 5.25 -9.23 -5.10
N GLY A 173 4.84 -9.58 -3.88
CA GLY A 173 4.60 -10.97 -3.48
C GLY A 173 5.78 -11.63 -2.76
N ASN A 174 5.63 -12.90 -2.38
CA ASN A 174 6.56 -13.64 -1.53
C ASN A 174 7.11 -14.91 -2.21
N GLU A 175 8.37 -15.27 -1.95
CA GLU A 175 8.94 -16.59 -2.24
C GLU A 175 8.22 -17.73 -1.47
N GLN A 176 7.58 -17.43 -0.34
CA GLN A 176 6.76 -18.37 0.42
C GLN A 176 5.26 -18.17 0.13
N LYS A 177 4.74 -18.91 -0.86
CA LYS A 177 3.32 -19.28 -1.05
C LYS A 177 2.28 -18.28 -0.51
N SER A 178 2.32 -17.01 -0.92
CA SER A 178 1.27 -16.04 -0.61
C SER A 178 0.13 -16.18 -1.59
N SER A 179 -1.04 -16.63 -1.15
CA SER A 179 -2.27 -16.67 -1.95
C SER A 179 -3.06 -15.38 -1.73
N CYS A 180 -2.73 -14.30 -2.44
CA CYS A 180 -3.65 -13.15 -2.51
C CYS A 180 -4.98 -13.63 -3.08
N TYR A 181 -6.12 -13.15 -2.59
CA TYR A 181 -7.41 -13.53 -3.17
C TYR A 181 -7.69 -12.69 -4.44
N GLU A 182 -7.39 -11.40 -4.33
CA GLU A 182 -7.59 -10.43 -5.39
C GLU A 182 -6.53 -9.32 -5.23
N CYS A 183 -5.66 -9.19 -6.22
CA CYS A 183 -4.73 -8.07 -6.34
C CYS A 183 -5.09 -7.39 -7.65
N GLU A 184 -5.90 -6.34 -7.57
CA GLU A 184 -6.31 -5.56 -8.74
C GLU A 184 -5.37 -4.37 -8.86
N LEU A 185 -4.45 -4.47 -9.81
CA LEU A 185 -3.52 -3.39 -10.12
C LEU A 185 -4.14 -2.53 -11.23
N HIS A 186 -4.84 -1.47 -10.84
CA HIS A 186 -5.53 -0.54 -11.74
C HIS A 186 -4.69 0.72 -11.92
N SER A 187 -3.53 0.64 -12.59
CA SER A 187 -2.56 1.73 -12.51
C SER A 187 -1.87 2.12 -13.81
N HIS A 188 -1.64 3.44 -13.92
CA HIS A 188 -0.52 4.07 -14.61
C HIS A 188 0.69 4.06 -13.65
N ILE A 189 1.52 3.02 -13.75
CA ILE A 189 2.77 2.92 -12.96
C ILE A 189 3.89 3.53 -13.76
N GLU A 190 4.47 4.59 -13.22
CA GLU A 190 5.74 5.12 -13.67
C GLU A 190 6.85 4.45 -12.85
N VAL A 191 7.82 3.85 -13.53
CA VAL A 191 8.97 3.22 -12.88
C VAL A 191 10.15 4.16 -13.00
N ALA A 192 10.57 4.75 -11.88
CA ALA A 192 11.64 5.75 -11.86
C ALA A 192 13.05 5.15 -12.03
N GLU A 193 13.29 3.92 -11.54
CA GLU A 193 14.64 3.34 -11.52
C GLU A 193 14.55 1.80 -11.49
N VAL A 194 15.23 1.13 -12.44
CA VAL A 194 15.27 -0.34 -12.57
C VAL A 194 16.67 -0.85 -12.27
N ASP A 195 16.92 -1.18 -11.00
CA ASP A 195 18.18 -1.78 -10.57
C ASP A 195 18.10 -3.31 -10.42
N TYR A 196 16.89 -3.88 -10.32
CA TYR A 196 16.68 -5.33 -10.23
C TYR A 196 15.46 -5.80 -11.05
N GLU A 197 15.45 -7.08 -11.42
CA GLU A 197 14.30 -7.74 -12.04
C GLU A 197 13.13 -7.79 -11.04
N THR A 198 12.04 -7.09 -11.32
CA THR A 198 10.79 -7.25 -10.56
C THR A 198 10.14 -8.56 -10.95
N THR A 199 10.14 -9.51 -10.03
CA THR A 199 9.34 -10.73 -10.09
C THR A 199 8.13 -10.52 -9.19
N VAL A 200 6.94 -10.54 -9.78
CA VAL A 200 5.67 -10.84 -9.12
C VAL A 200 5.62 -12.37 -8.92
N ASP A 201 5.32 -12.86 -7.72
CA ASP A 201 5.06 -14.29 -7.53
C ASP A 201 3.68 -14.44 -6.89
N CYS A 202 2.70 -14.87 -7.69
CA CYS A 202 1.34 -15.13 -7.22
C CYS A 202 1.20 -16.58 -6.76
N GLY A 203 0.87 -16.80 -5.49
CA GLY A 203 0.50 -18.11 -4.97
C GLY A 203 -0.93 -18.53 -5.35
N ILE A 204 -1.28 -19.75 -4.93
CA ILE A 204 -2.24 -20.72 -5.51
C ILE A 204 -3.72 -20.25 -5.66
N PHE A 205 -4.10 -19.01 -5.31
CA PHE A 205 -5.50 -18.53 -5.40
C PHE A 205 -5.66 -17.04 -5.75
N CYS A 206 -4.79 -16.46 -6.58
CA CYS A 206 -4.94 -15.06 -7.00
C CYS A 206 -5.75 -14.94 -8.29
N ASP A 207 -6.95 -14.32 -8.27
CA ASP A 207 -7.52 -13.69 -9.48
C ASP A 207 -6.84 -12.32 -9.61
N ALA A 208 -5.57 -12.33 -10.05
CA ALA A 208 -4.84 -11.09 -10.26
C ALA A 208 -5.26 -10.49 -11.61
N ARG A 209 -6.15 -9.50 -11.59
CA ARG A 209 -6.55 -8.77 -12.79
C ARG A 209 -5.65 -7.56 -12.96
N PHE A 210 -4.70 -7.70 -13.86
CA PHE A 210 -3.86 -6.59 -14.27
C PHE A 210 -4.56 -5.80 -15.37
N PHE A 211 -5.16 -4.67 -15.01
CA PHE A 211 -5.56 -3.62 -15.94
C PHE A 211 -4.52 -2.50 -15.90
N ALA A 212 -3.24 -2.84 -16.05
CA ALA A 212 -2.16 -1.86 -16.02
C ALA A 212 -1.90 -1.32 -17.44
N SER A 213 -2.04 -0.01 -17.63
CA SER A 213 -1.32 0.69 -18.69
C SER A 213 0.04 1.08 -18.11
N ILE A 214 1.04 0.23 -18.33
CA ILE A 214 2.41 0.56 -17.91
C ILE A 214 2.95 1.62 -18.90
N SER A 215 2.99 2.87 -18.47
CA SER A 215 3.64 3.95 -19.21
C SER A 215 5.08 4.06 -18.73
N LEU A 216 6.02 3.59 -19.54
CA LEU A 216 7.43 3.73 -19.28
C LEU A 216 7.92 5.01 -19.95
N GLU A 217 8.11 6.10 -19.19
CA GLU A 217 8.91 7.23 -19.66
C GLU A 217 10.39 6.84 -19.62
N ALA A 218 10.84 6.12 -20.64
CA ALA A 218 12.26 5.88 -20.85
C ALA A 218 12.80 6.93 -21.84
N ASP A 219 13.85 7.63 -21.43
CA ASP A 219 14.66 8.45 -22.34
C ASP A 219 15.17 7.55 -23.48
N MET A 220 14.69 7.82 -24.71
CA MET A 220 14.81 6.91 -25.86
C MET A 220 16.25 6.60 -26.26
N ASP A 221 17.22 7.39 -25.79
CA ASP A 221 18.63 7.30 -26.18
C ASP A 221 19.52 6.51 -25.21
N THR A 222 18.96 5.89 -24.15
CA THR A 222 19.78 5.22 -23.11
C THR A 222 19.55 3.70 -22.99
N LYS A 223 20.55 2.98 -22.44
CA LYS A 223 20.49 1.55 -22.07
C LYS A 223 19.31 1.18 -21.14
N ASN A 224 18.59 2.18 -20.64
CA ASN A 224 17.40 2.02 -19.81
C ASN A 224 16.21 1.40 -20.57
N ASN A 225 16.17 1.50 -21.90
CA ASN A 225 15.11 0.88 -22.71
C ASN A 225 15.08 -0.66 -22.61
N VAL A 226 16.24 -1.31 -22.57
CA VAL A 226 16.31 -2.77 -22.39
C VAL A 226 15.87 -3.18 -20.99
N LYS A 227 16.21 -2.37 -19.96
CA LYS A 227 15.79 -2.60 -18.58
C LYS A 227 14.30 -2.37 -18.38
N ALA A 228 13.74 -1.32 -18.97
CA ALA A 228 12.32 -0.99 -18.91
C ALA A 228 11.47 -2.04 -19.65
N ALA A 229 11.91 -2.49 -20.84
CA ALA A 229 11.25 -3.57 -21.57
C ALA A 229 11.38 -4.93 -20.86
N ARG A 230 12.54 -5.23 -20.25
CA ARG A 230 12.71 -6.42 -19.40
C ARG A 230 11.86 -6.33 -18.15
N LEU A 231 11.67 -5.16 -17.57
CA LEU A 231 10.81 -4.95 -16.43
C LEU A 231 9.33 -5.12 -16.80
N GLY A 232 8.88 -4.50 -17.88
CA GLY A 232 7.52 -4.71 -18.39
C GLY A 232 7.27 -6.19 -18.71
N ARG A 233 8.27 -6.88 -19.27
CA ARG A 233 8.22 -8.33 -19.53
C ARG A 233 8.28 -9.15 -18.23
N ALA A 234 9.09 -8.77 -17.25
CA ALA A 234 9.19 -9.44 -15.95
C ALA A 234 7.87 -9.28 -15.20
N ILE A 235 7.32 -8.07 -15.09
CA ILE A 235 5.98 -7.81 -14.53
C ILE A 235 4.94 -8.66 -15.25
N ALA A 236 4.92 -8.69 -16.59
CA ALA A 236 3.98 -9.53 -17.35
C ALA A 236 4.18 -11.05 -17.17
N GLN A 237 5.41 -11.52 -16.98
CA GLN A 237 5.76 -12.94 -16.81
C GLN A 237 5.58 -13.44 -15.39
N SER A 238 5.57 -12.54 -14.43
CA SER A 238 5.56 -12.83 -13.02
C SER A 238 4.12 -12.77 -12.45
N VAL A 239 3.16 -12.40 -13.29
CA VAL A 239 1.77 -12.84 -13.13
C VAL A 239 1.67 -14.34 -13.49
N ILE A 240 2.13 -15.20 -12.58
CA ILE A 240 1.95 -16.65 -12.69
C ILE A 240 0.65 -17.01 -11.98
N CYS A 241 -0.44 -17.13 -12.74
CA CYS A 241 -1.60 -17.89 -12.29
C CYS A 241 -1.27 -19.38 -12.48
N ASP A 242 -1.22 -20.13 -11.38
CA ASP A 242 -0.94 -21.57 -11.40
C ASP A 242 -1.92 -22.30 -12.35
N SER A 243 -1.38 -22.87 -13.44
CA SER A 243 -2.16 -23.52 -14.48
C SER A 243 -2.80 -24.84 -14.02
N ASP A 244 -2.33 -25.40 -12.90
CA ASP A 244 -2.80 -26.70 -12.41
C ASP A 244 -4.18 -26.63 -11.72
N PHE A 245 -4.69 -25.42 -11.45
CA PHE A 245 -5.96 -25.22 -10.73
C PHE A 245 -7.14 -24.70 -11.57
N PHE A 246 -6.90 -24.22 -12.80
CA PHE A 246 -7.95 -23.78 -13.74
C PHE A 246 -7.74 -24.36 -15.16
N PRO A 247 -7.98 -25.67 -15.38
CA PRO A 247 -7.75 -26.31 -16.68
C PRO A 247 -8.58 -25.70 -17.83
N GLU A 248 -9.75 -25.12 -17.51
CA GLU A 248 -10.64 -24.48 -18.50
C GLU A 248 -10.13 -23.12 -19.01
N ARG A 249 -9.17 -22.48 -18.33
CA ARG A 249 -8.56 -21.20 -18.76
C ARG A 249 -7.21 -21.37 -19.47
N SER A 250 -6.69 -22.60 -19.57
CA SER A 250 -5.41 -22.90 -20.23
C SER A 250 -5.38 -22.59 -21.74
N GLU A 251 -6.54 -22.46 -22.38
CA GLU A 251 -6.66 -22.11 -23.80
C GLU A 251 -6.74 -20.60 -24.08
N GLN A 252 -7.00 -19.76 -23.06
CA GLN A 252 -6.91 -18.32 -23.20
C GLN A 252 -5.48 -17.90 -22.93
N GLN A 253 -4.69 -17.74 -24.00
CA GLN A 253 -3.39 -17.09 -23.93
C GLN A 253 -3.52 -15.81 -23.09
N ASN A 254 -2.66 -15.66 -22.07
CA ASN A 254 -2.46 -14.43 -21.32
C ASN A 254 -2.10 -13.30 -22.30
N LEU A 255 -3.12 -12.70 -22.91
CA LEU A 255 -2.99 -11.61 -23.84
C LEU A 255 -2.86 -10.34 -23.01
N VAL A 256 -1.65 -10.10 -22.52
CA VAL A 256 -1.19 -8.72 -22.35
C VAL A 256 -1.25 -8.09 -23.75
N LYS A 257 -2.35 -7.40 -24.07
CA LYS A 257 -2.40 -6.54 -25.25
C LYS A 257 -1.49 -5.35 -24.95
N LEU A 258 -0.20 -5.50 -25.26
CA LEU A 258 0.73 -4.38 -25.36
C LEU A 258 0.18 -3.45 -26.44
N GLY A 259 -0.52 -2.39 -26.02
CA GLY A 259 -1.17 -1.40 -26.87
C GLY A 259 -0.20 -0.41 -27.54
N GLY A 260 1.03 -0.85 -27.86
CA GLY A 260 2.04 -0.06 -28.56
C GLY A 260 2.76 -0.94 -29.58
N GLN A 261 3.17 -0.36 -30.71
CA GLN A 261 3.98 -1.07 -31.71
C GLN A 261 5.25 -1.62 -31.05
N VAL A 262 5.23 -2.91 -30.72
CA VAL A 262 6.45 -3.66 -30.44
C VAL A 262 7.15 -3.81 -31.78
N GLY A 263 8.10 -2.93 -32.08
CA GLY A 263 8.97 -3.07 -33.24
C GLY A 263 9.57 -4.48 -33.22
N GLN A 264 9.49 -5.20 -34.34
CA GLN A 264 10.12 -6.51 -34.47
C GLN A 264 11.64 -6.33 -34.30
N PHE A 265 12.19 -6.83 -33.21
CA PHE A 265 13.63 -6.96 -33.04
C PHE A 265 14.03 -8.39 -33.38
N GLN A 266 14.93 -8.53 -34.36
CA GLN A 266 15.68 -9.76 -34.57
C GLN A 266 16.68 -9.90 -33.42
N ASP A 267 16.73 -11.09 -32.82
CA ASP A 267 17.73 -11.45 -31.82
C ASP A 267 19.14 -11.24 -32.40
N ILE A 268 19.96 -10.43 -31.72
CA ILE A 268 21.42 -10.31 -31.95
C ILE A 268 22.13 -10.77 -30.69
#